data_AF-A0A8T6DTS3-F1
#
_entry.id   AF-A0A8T6DTS3-F1
#
_cell.length_a   1.000
_cell.length_b   1.000
_cell.length_c   1.000
_cell.angle_alpha   90.00
_cell.angle_beta   90.00
_cell.angle_gamma   90.00
#
_symmetry.space_group_name_H-M   'P 1'
#
loop_
_entity.id
_entity.type
_entity.pdbx_description
1 polymer ?
#
loop_
_entity_poly.entity_id
_entity_poly.type
_entity_poly.pdbx_seq_one_letter_code
_entity_poly.pdbx_strand_id
1 'polypeptide(L)'
;LGSKRRDTLSQFRTEAALRSIGGGLLGVGAGVVASRVLDGFNLAGSELMTVFSADIAALALVVSAAIGLFFGIYPAARAAQLHPIEALRHE
;
A
#
# COMPACT_ATOMS: atom_id res chain seq x y z
N LEU A 1 8.83 6.78 30.07
CA LEU A 1 7.74 6.51 29.10
C LEU A 1 7.12 7.84 28.73
N GLY A 2 7.61 8.52 27.69
CA GLY A 2 7.24 9.91 27.44
C GLY A 2 7.74 10.42 26.08
N SER A 3 7.55 9.64 25.01
CA SER A 3 7.77 10.16 23.67
C SER A 3 6.73 11.25 23.39
N LYS A 4 7.16 12.39 22.85
CA LYS A 4 6.26 13.49 22.52
C LYS A 4 5.28 12.98 21.45
N ARG A 5 3.99 13.37 21.51
CA ARG A 5 2.97 12.96 20.50
C ARG A 5 3.40 13.17 19.05
N ARG A 6 4.31 14.13 18.79
CA ARG A 6 4.94 14.37 17.48
C ARG A 6 5.86 13.22 17.02
N ASP A 7 6.60 12.60 17.93
CA ASP A 7 7.56 11.54 17.61
C ASP A 7 6.82 10.27 17.18
N THR A 8 5.84 9.83 17.98
CA THR A 8 5.01 8.66 17.67
C THR A 8 4.25 8.85 16.35
N LEU A 9 3.76 10.05 16.08
CA LEU A 9 3.07 10.35 14.84
C LEU A 9 4.00 10.33 13.62
N SER A 10 5.22 10.84 13.77
CA SER A 10 6.23 10.76 12.73
C SER A 10 6.62 9.32 12.41
N GLN A 11 6.70 8.46 13.44
CA GLN A 11 6.97 7.04 13.29
C GLN A 11 5.86 6.32 12.52
N PHE A 12 4.59 6.55 12.88
CA PHE A 12 3.46 5.94 12.15
C PHE A 12 3.38 6.36 10.69
N ARG A 13 3.66 7.64 10.38
CA ARG A 13 3.70 8.10 8.97
C ARG A 13 4.81 7.42 8.19
N THR A 14 6.00 7.34 8.77
CA THR A 14 7.15 6.66 8.14
C THR A 14 6.88 5.17 7.94
N GLU A 15 6.25 4.51 8.91
CA GLU A 15 5.90 3.09 8.80
C GLU A 15 4.77 2.83 7.79
N ALA A 16 3.82 3.74 7.67
CA ALA A 16 2.80 3.71 6.63
C ALA A 16 3.43 3.91 5.23
N ALA A 17 4.36 4.87 5.10
CA ALA A 17 5.09 5.10 3.85
C ALA A 17 5.93 3.88 3.44
N LEU A 18 6.69 3.30 4.37
CA LEU A 18 7.48 2.09 4.15
C LEU A 18 6.60 0.90 3.73
N ARG A 19 5.46 0.68 4.40
CA ARG A 19 4.52 -0.38 4.03
C ARG A 19 3.87 -0.14 2.66
N SER A 20 3.52 1.10 2.33
CA SER A 20 2.95 1.45 1.03
C SER A 20 3.94 1.23 -0.11
N ILE A 21 5.20 1.63 0.07
CA ILE A 21 6.28 1.42 -0.92
C ILE A 21 6.57 -0.08 -1.07
N GLY A 22 6.72 -0.80 0.05
CA GLY A 22 6.95 -2.24 0.04
C GLY A 22 5.82 -3.01 -0.65
N GLY A 23 4.56 -2.69 -0.34
CA GLY A 23 3.40 -3.29 -0.99
C GLY A 23 3.33 -2.99 -2.50
N GLY A 24 3.65 -1.76 -2.91
CA GLY A 24 3.68 -1.38 -4.32
C GLY A 24 4.74 -2.14 -5.12
N LEU A 25 5.97 -2.25 -4.59
CA LEU A 25 7.05 -3.03 -5.23
C LEU A 25 6.71 -4.51 -5.33
N LEU A 26 6.15 -5.10 -4.26
CA LEU A 26 5.71 -6.49 -4.26
C LEU A 26 4.56 -6.73 -5.26
N GLY A 27 3.61 -5.81 -5.33
CA GLY A 27 2.49 -5.89 -6.29
C GLY A 27 2.95 -5.86 -7.74
N VAL A 28 3.89 -4.97 -8.09
CA VAL A 28 4.48 -4.92 -9.43
C VAL A 28 5.24 -6.21 -9.75
N GLY A 29 6.08 -6.67 -8.83
CA GLY A 29 6.82 -7.92 -8.99
C GLY A 29 5.88 -9.11 -9.23
N ALA A 30 4.85 -9.24 -8.40
CA ALA A 30 3.82 -10.27 -8.55
C ALA A 30 3.06 -10.15 -9.89
N GLY A 31 2.70 -8.93 -10.31
CA GLY A 31 2.01 -8.68 -11.58
C GLY A 31 2.85 -9.07 -12.81
N VAL A 32 4.15 -8.76 -12.80
CA VAL A 32 5.09 -9.16 -13.87
C VAL A 32 5.24 -10.67 -13.91
N VAL A 33 5.42 -11.32 -12.76
CA VAL A 33 5.53 -12.78 -12.68
C VAL A 33 4.24 -13.45 -13.16
N ALA A 34 3.09 -13.01 -12.68
CA ALA A 34 1.80 -13.54 -13.10
C ALA A 34 1.58 -13.36 -14.61
N SER A 35 1.90 -12.19 -15.16
CA SER A 35 1.77 -11.94 -16.60
C SER A 35 2.63 -12.88 -17.43
N ARG A 36 3.87 -13.18 -16.98
CA ARG A 36 4.80 -14.10 -17.65
C ARG A 36 4.38 -15.56 -17.52
N VAL A 37 3.81 -15.96 -16.39
CA VAL A 37 3.34 -17.34 -16.15
C VAL A 37 2.06 -17.62 -16.93
N LEU A 38 1.20 -16.62 -17.07
CA LEU A 38 -0.06 -16.72 -17.80
C LEU A 38 0.10 -16.57 -19.32
N ASP A 39 1.23 -16.04 -19.79
CA ASP A 39 1.49 -15.84 -21.22
C ASP A 39 1.67 -17.20 -21.91
N GLY A 40 0.84 -17.47 -22.92
CA GLY A 40 0.79 -18.76 -23.61
C GLY A 40 0.12 -19.88 -22.80
N PHE A 41 -0.48 -19.57 -21.66
CA PHE A 41 -1.24 -20.56 -20.89
C PHE A 41 -2.57 -20.83 -21.61
N ASN A 42 -2.80 -22.10 -22.00
CA ASN A 42 -4.02 -22.51 -22.67
C ASN A 42 -5.15 -22.70 -21.64
N LEU A 43 -6.03 -21.71 -21.55
CA LEU A 43 -7.26 -21.81 -20.76
C LEU A 43 -8.43 -22.11 -21.72
N ALA A 44 -9.11 -23.23 -21.49
CA ALA A 44 -10.34 -23.60 -22.21
C ALA A 44 -10.25 -23.59 -23.77
N GLY A 45 -9.07 -23.91 -24.33
CA GLY A 45 -8.86 -23.99 -25.78
C GLY A 45 -8.47 -22.68 -26.46
N SER A 46 -8.27 -21.60 -25.69
CA SER A 46 -7.71 -20.34 -26.18
C SER A 46 -6.37 -20.04 -25.49
N GLU A 47 -5.35 -19.69 -26.27
CA GLU A 47 -4.09 -19.16 -25.74
C GLU A 47 -4.33 -17.78 -25.12
N LEU A 48 -3.99 -17.65 -23.84
CA LEU A 48 -3.95 -16.36 -23.18
C LEU A 48 -2.74 -15.58 -23.72
N MET A 49 -3.01 -14.52 -24.49
CA MET A 49 -2.03 -13.49 -24.82
C MET A 49 -2.05 -12.41 -23.74
N THR A 50 -1.07 -12.43 -22.84
CA THR A 50 -0.94 -11.37 -21.83
C THR A 50 -0.14 -10.21 -22.38
N VAL A 51 -0.83 -9.16 -22.82
CA VAL A 51 -0.17 -7.91 -23.25
C VAL A 51 0.19 -7.06 -22.04
N PHE A 52 1.47 -6.96 -21.73
CA PHE A 52 1.97 -6.09 -20.67
C PHE A 52 2.20 -4.67 -21.21
N SER A 53 1.36 -3.71 -20.82
CA SER A 53 1.54 -2.30 -21.17
C SER A 53 2.16 -1.51 -20.01
N ALA A 54 3.29 -0.85 -20.28
CA ALA A 54 4.01 -0.05 -19.29
C ALA A 54 3.16 1.11 -18.76
N ASP A 55 2.28 1.68 -19.59
CA ASP A 55 1.42 2.81 -19.24
C ASP A 55 0.37 2.40 -18.20
N ILE A 56 -0.22 1.21 -18.39
CA ILE A 56 -1.20 0.63 -17.46
C ILE A 56 -0.51 0.23 -16.15
N ALA A 57 0.70 -0.33 -16.22
CA ALA A 57 1.48 -0.66 -15.04
C ALA A 57 1.83 0.59 -14.22
N ALA A 58 2.22 1.68 -14.88
CA ALA A 58 2.48 2.97 -14.23
C ALA A 58 1.22 3.56 -13.59
N LEU A 59 0.08 3.52 -14.30
CA LEU A 59 -1.21 3.95 -13.75
C LEU A 59 -1.60 3.13 -12.50
N ALA A 60 -1.49 1.81 -12.58
CA ALA A 60 -1.80 0.91 -11.47
C ALA A 60 -0.91 1.18 -10.25
N LEU A 61 0.38 1.44 -10.47
CA LEU A 61 1.32 1.85 -9.43
C LEU A 61 0.90 3.16 -8.76
N VAL A 62 0.54 4.18 -9.55
CA VAL A 62 0.10 5.48 -9.03
C VAL A 62 -1.18 5.33 -8.21
N VAL A 63 -2.16 4.58 -8.71
CA VAL A 63 -3.42 4.32 -8.00
C VAL A 63 -3.17 3.54 -6.70
N SER A 64 -2.34 2.49 -6.74
CA SER A 64 -1.98 1.73 -5.54
C SER A 64 -1.26 2.59 -4.50
N ALA A 65 -0.34 3.45 -4.93
CA ALA A 65 0.36 4.37 -4.05
C ALA A 65 -0.59 5.42 -3.45
N ALA A 66 -1.50 5.98 -4.25
CA ALA A 66 -2.51 6.93 -3.78
C ALA A 66 -3.44 6.31 -2.73
N ILE A 67 -3.94 5.10 -2.98
CA ILE A 67 -4.78 4.35 -2.03
C ILE A 67 -3.98 4.04 -0.75
N GLY A 68 -2.77 3.48 -0.87
CA GLY A 68 -1.93 3.14 0.28
C GLY A 68 -1.56 4.35 1.14
N LEU A 69 -1.23 5.47 0.50
CA LEU A 69 -0.92 6.72 1.18
C LEU A 69 -2.16 7.33 1.84
N PHE A 70 -3.31 7.33 1.17
CA PHE A 70 -4.57 7.85 1.71
C PHE A 70 -4.98 7.08 2.97
N PHE A 71 -5.05 5.75 2.89
CA PHE A 71 -5.39 4.90 4.02
C PHE A 71 -4.28 4.78 5.07
N GLY A 72 -3.05 5.21 4.79
CA GLY A 72 -1.98 5.30 5.79
C GLY A 72 -1.97 6.63 6.53
N ILE A 73 -2.09 7.74 5.81
CA ILE A 73 -2.01 9.10 6.37
C ILE A 73 -3.30 9.46 7.10
N TYR A 74 -4.47 9.17 6.52
CA TYR A 74 -5.76 9.57 7.10
C TYR A 74 -6.00 9.02 8.52
N PRO A 75 -5.88 7.70 8.79
CA PRO A 75 -6.05 7.19 10.14
C PRO A 75 -4.92 7.61 11.08
N ALA A 76 -3.68 7.75 10.59
CA ALA A 76 -2.59 8.27 11.41
C ALA A 76 -2.84 9.72 11.85
N ALA A 77 -3.32 10.57 10.94
CA ALA A 77 -3.72 11.94 11.24
C ALA A 77 -4.90 11.99 12.22
N ARG A 78 -5.88 11.10 12.07
CA ARG A 78 -6.99 10.97 13.03
C ARG A 78 -6.51 10.54 14.40
N ALA A 79 -5.65 9.53 14.50
CA ALA A 79 -5.06 9.04 15.75
C ALA A 79 -4.21 10.10 16.47
N ALA A 80 -3.52 10.97 15.73
CA ALA A 80 -2.79 12.11 16.28
C ALA A 80 -3.67 13.09 17.07
N GLN A 81 -4.89 13.27 16.58
CA GLN A 81 -5.84 14.26 17.08
C GLN A 81 -6.62 13.76 18.29
N LEU A 82 -6.64 12.44 18.55
CA LEU A 82 -7.18 11.92 19.81
C LEU A 82 -6.37 12.44 20.99
N HIS A 83 -7.06 12.98 21.99
CA HIS A 83 -6.46 13.47 23.21
C HIS A 83 -5.95 12.27 24.04
N PRO A 84 -4.71 12.30 24.55
CA PRO A 84 -4.05 11.19 25.21
C PRO A 84 -4.60 10.97 26.63
N ILE A 85 -5.56 11.81 27.04
CA ILE A 85 -6.26 11.75 28.32
C ILE A 85 -7.46 10.78 28.21
N GLU A 86 -8.03 10.58 27.00
CA GLU A 86 -9.16 9.65 26.81
C GLU A 86 -8.71 8.18 26.66
N ALA A 87 -7.50 7.93 26.15
CA ALA A 87 -6.94 6.59 25.99
C ALA A 87 -6.51 5.93 27.31
N LEU A 88 -6.44 6.69 28.40
CA LEU A 88 -6.16 6.20 29.77
C LEU A 88 -7.42 6.02 30.61
N ARG A 89 -8.57 6.47 30.13
CA ARG A 89 -9.86 6.39 30.83
C ARG A 89 -10.77 5.29 30.27
N HIS A 90 -10.43 4.74 29.12
CA HIS A 90 -11.06 3.53 28.62
C HIS A 90 -10.19 2.36 29.04
N GLU A 91 -10.63 1.69 30.11
CA GLU A 91 -10.48 0.23 30.19
C GLU A 91 -11.11 -0.43 28.97
#